data_AF-A0A1F1GPS4-F1
#
_entry.id   AF-A0A1F1GPS4-F1
#
_cell.length_a   1.000
_cell.length_b   1.000
_cell.length_c   1.000
_cell.angle_alpha   90.00
_cell.angle_beta   90.00
_cell.angle_gamma   90.00
#
_symmetry.space_group_name_H-M   'P 1'
#
loop_
_entity.id
_entity.type
_entity.pdbx_description
1 polymer ?
#
loop_
_entity_poly.entity_id
_entity_poly.type
_entity_poly.pdbx_seq_one_letter_code
_entity_poly.pdbx_strand_id
1 'polypeptide(L)'
;MLFERASGTADDSFLATLSKIGGYAAAHTRHNYTEFFDVIPRSHLYDVLTLEGNRFLADPPGADAIHNQLKIINAEILEVTRSTPTGGFPWMQLPEVMYTHWENTHDGYGDVNALARASIDDIQERFYHAYAPANLIVTVAADDLTEAEKKHSHPTLWSYPRANSTYTGLPERTAGHGRSSQR
;
A
#
# COMPACT_ATOMS: atom_id res chain seq x y z
N MET A 1 5.73 4.04 -2.82
CA MET A 1 5.35 5.29 -2.12
C MET A 1 5.60 5.25 -0.61
N LEU A 2 5.03 4.33 0.18
CA LEU A 2 5.23 4.33 1.65
C LEU A 2 6.68 4.02 2.09
N PHE A 3 7.38 3.09 1.44
CA PHE A 3 8.77 2.73 1.79
C PHE A 3 9.82 3.80 1.49
N GLU A 4 9.50 4.76 0.62
CA GLU A 4 10.38 5.91 0.34
C GLU A 4 10.31 6.96 1.45
N ARG A 5 9.41 6.78 2.43
CA ARG A 5 9.25 7.68 3.57
C ARG A 5 9.92 7.08 4.81
N ALA A 6 11.02 7.71 5.25
CA ALA A 6 11.26 8.14 6.65
C ALA A 6 12.76 8.21 6.99
N SER A 7 13.35 9.41 6.82
CA SER A 7 13.98 10.21 7.89
C SER A 7 14.60 11.49 7.30
N GLY A 8 13.76 12.42 6.85
CA GLY A 8 14.18 13.81 6.57
C GLY A 8 15.19 14.09 5.44
N THR A 9 15.85 13.08 4.86
CA THR A 9 16.79 13.22 3.73
C THR A 9 16.80 11.97 2.82
N ALA A 10 17.30 12.11 1.59
CA ALA A 10 17.26 11.07 0.55
C ALA A 10 18.16 9.84 0.82
N ASP A 11 19.15 9.94 1.71
CA ASP A 11 20.06 8.84 2.12
C ASP A 11 19.51 7.98 3.28
N ASP A 12 18.27 8.25 3.66
CA ASP A 12 17.70 7.86 4.95
C ASP A 12 16.28 7.30 4.72
N SER A 13 16.20 6.29 3.85
CA SER A 13 14.95 5.57 3.59
C SER A 13 14.68 4.55 4.69
N PHE A 14 13.40 4.28 4.96
CA PHE A 14 12.98 3.25 5.92
C PHE A 14 13.69 1.91 5.66
N LEU A 15 13.74 1.48 4.40
CA LEU A 15 14.41 0.23 4.00
C LEU A 15 15.93 0.25 4.26
N ALA A 16 16.60 1.38 4.01
CA ALA A 16 18.02 1.53 4.30
C ALA A 16 18.29 1.48 5.81
N THR A 17 17.45 2.11 6.62
CA THR A 17 17.53 2.07 8.09
C THR A 17 17.36 0.65 8.62
N LEU A 18 16.36 -0.10 8.14
CA LEU A 18 16.17 -1.49 8.52
C LEU A 18 17.35 -2.37 8.10
N SER A 19 17.87 -2.17 6.89
CA SER A 19 19.03 -2.93 6.40
C SER A 19 20.29 -2.71 7.27
N LYS A 20 20.53 -1.47 7.74
CA LYS A 20 21.68 -1.12 8.61
C LYS A 20 21.65 -1.87 9.94
N ILE A 21 20.46 -2.17 10.48
CA ILE A 21 20.28 -2.95 11.72
C ILE A 21 20.17 -4.45 11.47
N GLY A 22 20.36 -4.92 10.24
CA GLY A 22 20.22 -6.34 9.88
C GLY A 22 18.76 -6.81 9.78
N GLY A 23 17.82 -5.88 9.64
CA GLY A 23 16.41 -6.16 9.39
C GLY A 23 16.06 -6.21 7.90
N TYR A 24 14.86 -6.68 7.63
CA TYR A 24 14.28 -6.77 6.29
C TYR A 24 12.82 -6.33 6.34
N ALA A 25 12.34 -5.67 5.28
CA ALA A 25 10.94 -5.29 5.14
C ALA A 25 10.44 -5.45 3.70
N ALA A 26 9.16 -5.77 3.58
CA ALA A 26 8.46 -5.79 2.31
C ALA A 26 6.95 -5.56 2.52
N ALA A 27 6.22 -5.47 1.41
CA ALA A 27 4.77 -5.34 1.42
C ALA A 27 4.13 -6.15 0.32
N HIS A 28 2.88 -6.54 0.55
CA HIS A 28 2.01 -7.13 -0.45
C HIS A 28 0.66 -6.44 -0.43
N THR A 29 0.12 -6.16 -1.61
CA THR A 29 -1.26 -5.69 -1.75
C THR A 29 -2.12 -6.86 -2.22
N ARG A 30 -3.16 -7.14 -1.46
CA ARG A 30 -4.23 -8.08 -1.80
C ARG A 30 -5.49 -7.28 -2.16
N HIS A 31 -6.50 -7.96 -2.67
CA HIS A 31 -7.77 -7.32 -3.05
C HIS A 31 -8.44 -6.55 -1.89
N ASN A 32 -8.27 -7.01 -0.66
CA ASN A 32 -8.99 -6.50 0.52
C ASN A 32 -8.09 -5.90 1.61
N TYR A 33 -6.76 -6.01 1.51
CA TYR A 33 -5.83 -5.40 2.45
C TYR A 33 -4.45 -5.24 1.82
N THR A 34 -3.68 -4.31 2.39
CA THR A 34 -2.23 -4.23 2.16
C THR A 34 -1.53 -4.62 3.44
N GLU A 35 -0.62 -5.57 3.36
CA GLU A 35 0.26 -5.94 4.47
C GLU A 35 1.63 -5.32 4.27
N PHE A 36 2.15 -4.70 5.33
CA PHE A 36 3.54 -4.29 5.48
C PHE A 36 4.11 -5.13 6.61
N PHE A 37 5.29 -5.70 6.41
CA PHE A 37 5.91 -6.54 7.42
C PHE A 37 7.40 -6.30 7.49
N ASP A 38 7.91 -6.43 8.72
CA ASP A 38 9.31 -6.28 9.06
C ASP A 38 9.79 -7.53 9.79
N VAL A 39 11.00 -7.98 9.48
CA VAL A 39 11.74 -8.99 10.22
C VAL A 39 12.99 -8.32 10.77
N ILE A 40 13.08 -8.19 12.09
CA ILE A 40 14.08 -7.35 12.75
C ILE A 40 14.69 -8.05 13.97
N PRO A 41 15.90 -7.68 14.41
CA PRO A 41 16.39 -8.07 15.72
C PRO A 41 15.51 -7.49 16.83
N ARG A 42 15.20 -8.30 17.85
CA ARG A 42 14.35 -7.90 18.98
C ARG A 42 14.83 -6.63 19.69
N SER A 43 16.14 -6.40 19.75
CA SER A 43 16.74 -5.20 20.36
C SER A 43 16.30 -3.88 19.73
N HIS A 44 15.77 -3.93 18.49
CA HIS A 44 15.28 -2.76 17.75
C HIS A 44 13.76 -2.68 17.65
N LEU A 45 13.02 -3.53 18.38
CA LEU A 45 11.55 -3.56 18.30
C LEU A 45 10.92 -2.17 18.49
N TYR A 46 11.36 -1.44 19.52
CA TYR A 46 10.80 -0.12 19.82
C TYR A 46 11.16 0.93 18.76
N ASP A 47 12.40 0.94 18.28
CA ASP A 47 12.87 1.87 17.25
C ASP A 47 12.07 1.68 15.96
N VAL A 48 11.90 0.42 15.53
CA VAL A 48 11.20 0.09 14.28
C VAL A 48 9.70 0.34 14.38
N LEU A 49 9.05 0.00 15.50
CA LEU A 49 7.64 0.37 15.72
C LEU A 49 7.43 1.88 15.67
N THR A 50 8.38 2.66 16.20
CA THR A 50 8.34 4.12 16.12
C THR A 50 8.51 4.61 14.68
N LEU A 51 9.45 4.03 13.93
CA LEU A 51 9.64 4.35 12.51
C LEU A 51 8.41 4.02 11.67
N GLU A 52 7.79 2.87 11.91
CA GLU A 52 6.55 2.47 11.25
C GLU A 52 5.41 3.44 11.57
N GLY A 53 5.23 3.79 12.85
CA GLY A 53 4.24 4.79 13.27
C GLY A 53 4.42 6.12 12.53
N ASN A 54 5.66 6.61 12.47
CA ASN A 54 5.99 7.84 11.74
C ASN A 54 5.68 7.74 10.23
N ARG A 55 5.89 6.57 9.62
CA ARG A 55 5.64 6.34 8.20
C ARG A 55 4.15 6.40 7.85
N PHE A 56 3.29 5.81 8.68
CA PHE A 56 1.82 5.88 8.51
C PHE A 56 1.22 7.22 8.94
N LEU A 57 1.87 7.94 9.87
CA LEU A 57 1.47 9.29 10.28
C LEU A 57 2.05 10.41 9.40
N ALA A 58 2.88 10.08 8.40
CA ALA A 58 3.43 11.08 7.51
C ALA A 58 2.35 11.68 6.60
N ASP A 59 2.61 12.88 6.08
CA ASP A 59 1.80 13.47 5.00
C ASP A 59 1.91 12.63 3.72
N PRO A 60 0.96 12.72 2.78
CA PRO A 60 1.08 12.02 1.52
C PRO A 60 2.30 12.53 0.70
N PRO A 61 2.81 11.73 -0.24
CA PRO A 61 3.88 12.18 -1.13
C PRO A 61 3.45 13.38 -1.98
N GLY A 62 4.42 14.25 -2.30
CA GLY A 62 4.21 15.34 -3.25
C GLY A 62 4.08 14.85 -4.69
N ALA A 63 3.60 15.72 -5.57
CA ALA A 63 3.32 15.38 -6.97
C ALA A 63 4.50 14.73 -7.71
N ASP A 64 5.71 15.25 -7.54
CA ASP A 64 6.90 14.72 -8.23
C ASP A 64 7.23 13.28 -7.80
N ALA A 65 7.12 12.98 -6.50
CA ALA A 65 7.34 11.64 -5.97
C ALA A 65 6.27 10.67 -6.49
N ILE A 66 5.00 11.11 -6.53
CA ILE A 66 3.90 10.33 -7.10
C ILE A 66 4.16 10.03 -8.58
N HIS A 67 4.51 11.04 -9.39
CA HIS A 67 4.80 10.85 -10.81
C HIS A 67 5.94 9.87 -11.06
N ASN A 68 7.01 9.93 -10.26
CA ASN A 68 8.12 8.98 -10.37
C ASN A 68 7.68 7.56 -10.01
N GLN A 69 6.89 7.41 -8.95
CA GLN A 69 6.37 6.11 -8.52
C GLN A 69 5.41 5.50 -9.54
N LEU A 70 4.55 6.29 -10.17
CA LEU A 70 3.68 5.80 -11.25
C LEU A 70 4.47 5.25 -12.44
N LYS A 71 5.61 5.87 -12.79
CA LYS A 71 6.49 5.36 -13.85
C LYS A 71 7.10 4.00 -13.48
N ILE A 72 7.57 3.87 -12.23
CA ILE A 72 8.17 2.63 -11.73
C ILE A 72 7.13 1.51 -11.70
N ILE A 73 5.95 1.77 -11.12
CA ILE A 73 4.84 0.81 -11.03
C ILE A 73 4.42 0.33 -12.43
N ASN A 74 4.32 1.24 -13.40
CA ASN A 74 3.97 0.87 -14.77
C ASN A 74 5.03 -0.06 -15.39
N ALA A 75 6.32 0.22 -15.18
CA ALA A 75 7.38 -0.65 -15.64
C ALA A 75 7.32 -2.04 -14.99
N GLU A 76 7.07 -2.10 -13.67
CA GLU A 76 6.93 -3.34 -12.91
C GLU A 76 5.74 -4.19 -13.40
N ILE A 77 4.56 -3.58 -13.59
CA ILE A 77 3.38 -4.28 -14.10
C ILE A 77 3.68 -4.86 -15.49
N LEU A 78 4.30 -4.09 -16.37
CA LEU A 78 4.65 -4.56 -17.71
C LEU A 78 5.68 -5.69 -17.66
N GLU A 79 6.66 -5.60 -16.78
CA GLU A 79 7.64 -6.66 -16.57
C GLU A 79 6.96 -7.95 -16.10
N VAL A 80 6.14 -7.91 -15.04
CA VAL A 80 5.44 -9.09 -14.52
C VAL A 80 4.50 -9.71 -15.57
N THR A 81 3.76 -8.87 -16.30
CA THR A 81 2.69 -9.34 -17.18
C THR A 81 3.15 -9.74 -18.57
N ARG A 82 4.21 -9.11 -19.11
CA ARG A 82 4.66 -9.30 -20.50
C ARG A 82 6.00 -10.00 -20.66
N SER A 83 6.77 -10.17 -19.58
CA SER A 83 8.07 -10.87 -19.67
C SER A 83 7.93 -12.36 -19.94
N THR A 84 6.77 -12.95 -19.66
CA THR A 84 6.51 -14.38 -19.88
C THR A 84 5.18 -14.60 -20.61
N PRO A 85 5.04 -15.68 -21.39
CA PRO A 85 3.79 -16.01 -22.08
C PRO A 85 2.57 -16.18 -21.16
N THR A 86 2.81 -16.44 -19.87
CA THR A 86 1.77 -16.72 -18.87
C THR A 86 1.73 -15.71 -17.73
N GLY A 87 2.45 -14.58 -17.81
CA GLY A 87 2.62 -13.64 -16.67
C GLY A 87 1.32 -13.16 -16.04
N GLY A 88 0.26 -13.05 -16.84
CA GLY A 88 -1.08 -12.69 -16.39
C GLY A 88 -2.10 -13.80 -16.26
N PHE A 89 -1.77 -15.00 -16.75
CA PHE A 89 -2.76 -16.07 -16.87
C PHE A 89 -2.69 -17.01 -15.66
N PRO A 90 -3.83 -17.36 -15.03
CA PRO A 90 -5.19 -16.94 -15.36
C PRO A 90 -5.66 -15.68 -14.61
N TRP A 91 -4.87 -15.21 -13.64
CA TRP A 91 -5.35 -14.35 -12.56
C TRP A 91 -5.79 -12.94 -13.00
N MET A 92 -5.32 -12.42 -14.14
CA MET A 92 -5.81 -11.13 -14.68
C MET A 92 -7.15 -11.27 -15.41
N GLN A 93 -7.40 -12.37 -16.11
CA GLN A 93 -8.63 -12.56 -16.89
C GLN A 93 -9.75 -13.25 -16.10
N LEU A 94 -9.37 -14.07 -15.11
CA LEU A 94 -10.31 -14.91 -14.38
C LEU A 94 -11.35 -14.11 -13.56
N PRO A 95 -11.01 -12.99 -12.88
CA PRO A 95 -11.99 -12.23 -12.11
C PRO A 95 -13.16 -11.70 -12.94
N GLU A 96 -12.88 -11.15 -14.14
CA GLU A 96 -13.90 -10.59 -15.05
C GLU A 96 -14.92 -11.62 -15.56
N VAL A 97 -14.53 -12.90 -15.62
CA VAL A 97 -15.44 -13.98 -16.07
C VAL A 97 -16.15 -14.67 -14.90
N MET A 98 -15.60 -14.61 -13.69
CA MET A 98 -16.18 -15.24 -12.49
C MET A 98 -17.16 -14.33 -11.76
N TYR A 99 -16.98 -13.01 -11.83
CA TYR A 99 -17.74 -12.06 -11.05
C TYR A 99 -18.45 -11.02 -11.91
N THR A 100 -19.58 -10.51 -11.41
CA THR A 100 -20.37 -9.44 -12.05
C THR A 100 -20.27 -8.12 -11.30
N HIS A 101 -19.86 -8.16 -10.04
CA HIS A 101 -19.68 -7.01 -9.17
C HIS A 101 -18.34 -6.35 -9.44
N TRP A 102 -18.34 -5.04 -9.71
CA TRP A 102 -17.16 -4.27 -10.10
C TRP A 102 -15.98 -4.48 -9.14
N GLU A 103 -16.22 -4.47 -7.83
CA GLU A 103 -15.18 -4.62 -6.81
C GLU A 103 -14.42 -5.95 -6.88
N ASN A 104 -15.01 -6.98 -7.50
CA ASN A 104 -14.44 -8.32 -7.62
C ASN A 104 -13.96 -8.65 -9.03
N THR A 105 -14.16 -7.78 -10.03
CA THR A 105 -13.77 -8.04 -11.42
C THR A 105 -12.35 -7.58 -11.76
N HIS A 106 -11.65 -6.90 -10.84
CA HIS A 106 -10.32 -6.34 -11.10
C HIS A 106 -9.21 -7.26 -10.64
N ASP A 107 -8.06 -7.18 -11.33
CA ASP A 107 -6.85 -7.97 -11.06
C ASP A 107 -5.98 -7.43 -9.91
N GLY A 108 -6.32 -6.25 -9.37
CA GLY A 108 -5.60 -5.60 -8.28
C GLY A 108 -4.47 -4.66 -8.72
N TYR A 109 -3.92 -4.77 -9.94
CA TYR A 109 -3.01 -3.75 -10.49
C TYR A 109 -3.77 -2.54 -11.03
N GLY A 110 -5.01 -2.77 -11.50
CA GLY A 110 -5.84 -1.75 -12.11
C GLY A 110 -5.42 -1.42 -13.55
N ASP A 111 -6.19 -0.58 -14.22
CA ASP A 111 -5.89 -0.14 -15.59
C ASP A 111 -4.69 0.83 -15.57
N VAL A 112 -3.60 0.43 -16.24
CA VAL A 112 -2.40 1.26 -16.44
C VAL A 112 -2.76 2.64 -17.02
N ASN A 113 -3.74 2.73 -17.91
CA ASN A 113 -4.18 4.01 -18.45
C ASN A 113 -4.97 4.83 -17.44
N ALA A 114 -5.71 4.18 -16.53
CA ALA A 114 -6.39 4.85 -15.43
C ALA A 114 -5.37 5.36 -14.40
N LEU A 115 -4.32 4.60 -14.09
CA LEU A 115 -3.21 5.04 -13.23
C LEU A 115 -2.53 6.30 -13.79
N ALA A 116 -2.34 6.38 -15.11
CA ALA A 116 -1.78 7.56 -15.78
C ALA A 116 -2.70 8.80 -15.76
N ARG A 117 -4.00 8.63 -15.50
CA ARG A 117 -5.00 9.70 -15.42
C ARG A 117 -5.41 10.07 -14.00
N ALA A 118 -4.96 9.31 -13.00
CA ALA A 118 -5.29 9.58 -11.61
C ALA A 118 -4.75 10.97 -11.22
N SER A 119 -5.61 11.81 -10.64
CA SER A 119 -5.15 13.11 -10.17
C SER A 119 -4.31 12.95 -8.90
N ILE A 120 -3.41 13.89 -8.66
CA ILE A 120 -2.61 13.90 -7.44
C ILE A 120 -3.52 14.00 -6.21
N ASP A 121 -4.57 14.83 -6.28
CA ASP A 121 -5.52 15.01 -5.19
C ASP A 121 -6.25 13.70 -4.86
N ASP A 122 -6.70 12.93 -5.86
CA ASP A 122 -7.33 11.62 -5.64
C ASP A 122 -6.38 10.65 -4.93
N ILE A 123 -5.10 10.64 -5.32
CA ILE A 123 -4.07 9.76 -4.74
C ILE A 123 -3.80 10.17 -3.28
N GLN A 124 -3.71 11.47 -3.00
CA GLN A 124 -3.49 11.99 -1.66
C GLN A 124 -4.70 11.75 -0.74
N GLU A 125 -5.91 11.96 -1.24
CA GLU A 125 -7.15 11.65 -0.50
C GLU A 125 -7.23 10.16 -0.19
N ARG A 126 -6.97 9.30 -1.18
CA ARG A 126 -6.95 7.84 -0.98
C ARG A 126 -5.89 7.42 0.03
N PHE A 127 -4.72 8.06 0.02
CA PHE A 127 -3.68 7.82 1.01
C PHE A 127 -4.18 8.10 2.42
N TYR A 128 -4.82 9.25 2.66
CA TYR A 128 -5.36 9.60 3.97
C TYR A 128 -6.41 8.60 4.46
N HIS A 129 -7.30 8.17 3.57
CA HIS A 129 -8.34 7.22 3.94
C HIS A 129 -7.80 5.81 4.19
N ALA A 130 -6.97 5.29 3.28
CA ALA A 130 -6.49 3.90 3.34
C ALA A 130 -5.51 3.67 4.50
N TYR A 131 -4.69 4.68 4.83
CA TYR A 131 -3.62 4.59 5.82
C TYR A 131 -3.91 5.34 7.12
N ALA A 132 -5.17 5.71 7.36
CA ALA A 132 -5.60 6.29 8.63
C ALA A 132 -5.30 5.33 9.80
N PRO A 133 -4.80 5.80 10.96
CA PRO A 133 -4.50 4.94 12.12
C PRO A 133 -5.66 4.03 12.56
N ALA A 134 -6.90 4.51 12.46
CA ALA A 134 -8.10 3.74 12.80
C ALA A 134 -8.37 2.54 11.88
N ASN A 135 -7.72 2.49 10.71
CA ASN A 135 -7.84 1.42 9.72
C ASN A 135 -6.63 0.46 9.74
N LEU A 136 -5.71 0.61 10.71
CA LEU A 136 -4.50 -0.20 10.80
C LEU A 136 -4.64 -1.28 11.89
N ILE A 137 -4.17 -2.48 11.58
CA ILE A 137 -3.97 -3.57 12.54
C ILE A 137 -2.46 -3.81 12.63
N VAL A 138 -1.92 -3.74 13.84
CA VAL A 138 -0.50 -4.02 14.11
C VAL A 138 -0.38 -5.35 14.83
N THR A 139 0.42 -6.25 14.27
CA THR A 139 0.70 -7.57 14.85
C THR A 139 2.20 -7.67 15.13
N VAL A 140 2.56 -8.02 16.36
CA VAL A 140 3.94 -8.30 16.76
C VAL A 140 4.03 -9.76 17.18
N ALA A 141 4.94 -10.51 16.56
CA ALA A 141 5.18 -11.93 16.86
C ALA A 141 6.66 -12.15 17.22
N ALA A 142 6.89 -12.87 18.31
CA ALA A 142 8.19 -13.31 18.79
C ALA A 142 8.00 -14.58 19.64
N ASP A 143 9.07 -15.33 19.89
CA ASP A 143 9.03 -16.55 20.72
C ASP A 143 8.41 -16.29 22.10
N ASP A 144 8.79 -15.18 22.72
CA ASP A 144 8.15 -14.62 23.91
C ASP A 144 8.12 -13.09 23.83
N LEU A 145 7.05 -12.46 24.32
CA LEU A 145 6.99 -11.00 24.50
C LEU A 145 6.90 -10.71 25.99
N THR A 146 7.78 -9.82 26.47
CA THR A 146 7.71 -9.30 27.83
C THR A 146 6.48 -8.40 27.99
N GLU A 147 6.01 -8.24 29.22
CA GLU A 147 4.91 -7.31 29.51
C GLU A 147 5.26 -5.87 29.13
N ALA A 148 6.54 -5.49 29.21
CA ALA A 148 7.02 -4.19 28.78
C ALA A 148 6.87 -3.99 27.26
N GLU A 149 7.20 -5.00 26.45
CA GLU A 149 7.06 -4.94 24.99
C GLU A 149 5.59 -4.93 24.56
N LYS A 150 4.73 -5.74 25.22
CA LYS A 150 3.27 -5.70 24.99
C LYS A 150 2.66 -4.36 25.33
N LYS A 151 3.13 -3.71 26.40
CA LYS A 151 2.67 -2.37 26.79
C LYS A 151 3.23 -1.28 25.89
N HIS A 152 4.40 -1.48 25.29
CA HIS A 152 4.98 -0.52 24.35
C HIS A 152 4.41 -0.63 22.93
N SER A 153 3.82 -1.78 22.56
CA SER A 153 3.04 -1.92 21.33
C SER A 153 1.64 -1.25 21.41
N HIS A 154 1.33 -0.52 22.50
CA HIS A 154 0.04 0.14 22.70
C HIS A 154 -0.05 1.56 22.06
N PRO A 155 -1.27 2.11 21.92
CA PRO A 155 -1.63 3.20 21.01
C PRO A 155 -0.95 4.55 21.20
N THR A 156 -0.14 4.82 22.23
CA THR A 156 0.45 6.16 22.41
C THR A 156 1.41 6.58 21.30
N LEU A 157 1.97 5.61 20.56
CA LEU A 157 2.73 5.86 19.33
C LEU A 157 1.83 6.15 18.12
N TRP A 158 0.59 5.65 18.14
CA TRP A 158 -0.39 5.73 17.03
C TRP A 158 -1.57 6.69 17.30
N SER A 159 -1.61 7.32 18.48
CA SER A 159 -2.72 8.16 18.94
C SER A 159 -2.59 9.56 18.37
N TYR A 160 -2.78 9.69 17.06
CA TYR A 160 -3.06 10.96 16.41
C TYR A 160 -4.49 10.96 15.88
N PRO A 161 -5.31 11.97 16.18
CA PRO A 161 -6.65 12.07 15.64
C PRO A 161 -6.55 12.55 14.20
N ARG A 162 -6.32 11.64 13.24
CA ARG A 162 -6.72 11.89 11.87
C ARG A 162 -8.18 11.47 11.74
N ALA A 163 -9.08 12.44 11.82
CA ALA A 163 -10.50 12.24 11.62
C ALA A 163 -10.75 11.55 10.27
N ASN A 164 -11.76 10.69 10.21
CA ASN A 164 -12.28 10.20 8.94
C ASN A 164 -12.62 11.42 8.06
N SER A 165 -11.80 11.66 7.03
CA SER A 165 -12.29 12.37 5.86
C SER A 165 -13.46 11.55 5.34
N THR A 166 -14.65 12.15 5.26
CA THR A 166 -15.81 11.54 4.60
C THR A 166 -15.50 11.41 3.11
N TYR A 167 -14.82 10.34 2.73
CA TYR A 167 -14.66 9.94 1.35
C TYR A 167 -16.03 9.48 0.83
N THR A 168 -16.72 10.31 0.07
CA THR A 168 -18.05 10.02 -0.49
C THR A 168 -18.00 9.50 -1.94
N GLY A 169 -16.86 9.00 -2.43
CA GLY A 169 -16.68 8.84 -3.88
C GLY A 169 -16.16 7.49 -4.37
N LEU A 170 -16.95 6.42 -4.35
CA LEU A 170 -16.99 5.61 -5.58
C LEU A 170 -18.08 6.25 -6.43
N PRO A 171 -17.80 6.82 -7.62
CA PRO A 171 -18.88 7.14 -8.51
C PRO A 171 -19.62 5.82 -8.79
N GLU A 172 -20.93 5.78 -8.54
CA GLU A 172 -21.80 4.77 -9.15
C GLU A 172 -21.64 4.91 -10.67
N ARG A 173 -20.67 4.20 -11.25
CA ARG A 173 -20.62 3.99 -12.68
C ARG A 173 -21.50 2.80 -12.94
N THR A 174 -22.77 3.10 -13.24
CA THR A 174 -23.74 2.17 -13.80
C THR A 174 -23.07 1.26 -14.81
N ALA A 175 -23.27 -0.06 -14.65
CA ALA A 175 -22.89 -1.09 -15.60
C ALA A 175 -23.40 -0.72 -16.99
N GLY A 176 -22.53 -0.15 -17.81
CA GLY A 176 -22.91 0.47 -19.06
C GLY A 176 -21.73 0.53 -20.00
N HIS A 177 -21.14 -0.63 -20.32
CA HIS A 177 -20.38 -0.79 -21.56
C HIS A 177 -21.13 -1.80 -22.42
N GLY A 178 -21.83 -1.26 -23.40
CA GLY A 178 -22.44 -2.02 -24.47
C GLY A 178 -21.37 -2.86 -25.15
N ARG A 179 -21.71 -4.14 -25.35
CA ARG A 179 -20.99 -5.02 -26.25
C ARG A 179 -20.98 -4.40 -27.64
N SER A 180 -19.88 -3.77 -28.05
CA SER A 180 -19.62 -3.56 -29.47
C SER A 180 -19.10 -4.88 -30.02
N SER A 181 -20.00 -5.64 -30.64
CA SER A 181 -19.59 -6.68 -31.56
C SER A 181 -18.85 -6.01 -32.72
N GLN A 182 -17.57 -6.35 -32.90
CA GLN A 182 -16.97 -6.31 -34.22
C GLN A 182 -16.42 -7.71 -34.51
N ARG A 183 -16.86 -8.17 -35.68
CA ARG A 183 -16.52 -9.43 -36.34
C ARG A 183 -15.07 -9.41 -36.79
#